data_AF-A0A926ZLX7-F1
#
_entry.id   AF-A0A926ZLX7-F1
#
_cell.length_a   1.000
_cell.length_b   1.000
_cell.length_c   1.000
_cell.angle_alpha   90.00
_cell.angle_beta   90.00
_cell.angle_gamma   90.00
#
_symmetry.space_group_name_H-M   'P 1'
#
loop_
_entity.id
_entity.type
_entity.pdbx_description
1 polymer ?
#
loop_
_entity_poly.entity_id
_entity_poly.type
_entity_poly.pdbx_seq_one_letter_code
_entity_poly.pdbx_strand_id
1 'polypeptide(L)'
;MRRLFALILAICLWFNFTSPAKALGANLTPCSDNPAFQQLAANARNTTSDPQSGIKRFERYSQELCGPEGYPHLIVDGRLDHAGDFLIPSILFLYIAGWIGWVGRAYLQANKKEGGSVEMREVIIEVPLALPIMLSGFAWPVSAIKEFLSGELTAKDTEIPVSPR
;
A
#
# COMPACT_ATOMS: atom_id res chain seq x y z
N MET A 1 48.00 23.20 -30.88
CA MET A 1 47.50 23.36 -29.49
C MET A 1 45.97 23.50 -29.42
N ARG A 2 45.31 24.45 -30.10
CA ARG A 2 43.82 24.60 -30.05
C ARG A 2 43.02 23.35 -30.42
N ARG A 3 43.44 22.60 -31.45
CA ARG A 3 42.75 21.36 -31.89
C ARG A 3 42.87 20.21 -30.89
N LEU A 4 43.96 20.19 -30.10
CA LEU A 4 44.20 19.17 -29.08
C LEU A 4 43.31 19.42 -27.85
N PHE A 5 43.16 20.69 -27.44
CA PHE A 5 42.22 21.08 -26.38
C PHE A 5 40.76 20.79 -26.76
N ALA A 6 40.38 21.02 -28.03
CA ALA A 6 39.03 20.69 -28.51
C ALA A 6 38.76 19.18 -28.47
N LEU A 7 39.74 18.35 -28.82
CA LEU A 7 39.63 16.89 -28.75
C LEU A 7 39.52 16.39 -27.29
N ILE A 8 40.31 16.94 -26.38
CA ILE A 8 40.24 16.58 -24.95
C ILE A 8 38.88 16.97 -24.37
N LEU A 9 38.38 18.17 -24.68
CA LEU A 9 37.05 18.61 -24.23
C LEU A 9 35.93 17.71 -24.78
N ALA A 10 36.00 17.33 -26.06
CA ALA A 10 35.00 16.46 -26.68
C ALA A 10 35.00 15.06 -26.06
N ILE A 11 36.17 14.50 -25.75
CA ILE A 11 36.31 13.21 -25.07
C ILE A 11 35.77 13.30 -23.64
N CYS A 12 36.12 14.33 -22.87
CA CYS A 12 35.58 14.54 -21.52
C CYS A 12 34.06 14.73 -21.52
N LEU A 13 33.50 15.38 -22.56
CA LEU A 13 32.05 15.54 -22.70
C LEU A 13 31.35 14.21 -23.02
N TRP A 14 31.98 13.36 -23.84
CA TRP A 14 31.43 12.06 -24.24
C TRP A 14 31.43 11.02 -23.12
N PHE A 15 32.40 11.09 -22.20
CA PHE A 15 32.53 10.19 -21.05
C PHE A 15 31.88 10.70 -19.77
N ASN A 16 30.99 11.70 -19.84
CA ASN A 16 30.18 12.07 -18.68
C ASN A 16 29.19 10.94 -18.34
N PHE A 17 29.59 10.09 -17.39
CA PHE A 17 28.69 9.28 -16.58
C PHE A 17 27.96 10.21 -15.60
N THR A 18 27.09 11.08 -16.11
CA THR A 18 26.12 11.75 -15.23
C THR A 18 25.01 10.74 -14.95
N SER A 19 24.80 10.41 -13.68
CA SER A 19 23.65 9.61 -13.27
C SER A 19 22.38 10.32 -13.74
N PRO A 20 21.40 9.61 -14.32
CA PRO A 20 20.16 10.24 -14.77
C PRO A 20 19.51 10.94 -13.57
N ALA A 21 19.32 12.25 -13.69
CA ALA A 21 18.62 13.03 -12.68
C ALA A 21 17.14 12.59 -12.67
N LYS A 22 16.76 11.74 -11.71
CA LYS A 22 15.36 11.43 -11.42
C LYS A 22 14.75 12.61 -10.66
N ALA A 23 14.46 13.71 -11.37
CA ALA A 23 13.83 14.87 -10.76
C ALA A 23 12.34 14.58 -10.51
N LEU A 24 12.01 14.25 -9.25
CA LEU A 24 10.64 14.14 -8.76
C LEU A 24 9.92 15.49 -8.60
N GLY A 25 10.63 16.61 -8.76
CA GLY A 25 10.06 17.97 -8.68
C GLY A 25 9.88 18.53 -7.26
N ALA A 26 10.31 17.81 -6.22
CA ALA A 26 10.07 18.16 -4.81
C ALA A 26 11.34 18.36 -3.96
N ASN A 27 12.50 18.63 -4.59
CA ASN A 27 13.80 18.79 -3.90
C ASN A 27 14.14 17.63 -2.95
N LEU A 28 13.86 16.40 -3.39
CA LEU A 28 14.14 15.21 -2.61
C LEU A 28 15.51 14.66 -2.96
N THR A 29 16.26 14.25 -1.94
CA THR A 29 17.56 13.57 -2.08
C THR A 29 17.49 12.22 -1.37
N PRO A 30 18.32 11.23 -1.73
CA PRO A 30 18.45 10.02 -0.91
C PRO A 30 18.69 10.38 0.56
N CYS A 31 17.97 9.74 1.49
CA CYS A 31 18.08 10.01 2.92
C CYS A 31 19.49 9.72 3.44
N SER A 32 20.18 8.72 2.88
CA SER A 32 21.59 8.43 3.16
C SER A 32 22.50 9.66 2.97
N ASP A 33 22.18 10.49 1.98
CA ASP A 33 23.00 11.62 1.53
C ASP A 33 22.51 12.95 2.11
N ASN A 34 21.43 12.94 2.88
CA ASN A 34 20.77 14.13 3.40
C ASN A 34 21.35 14.53 4.78
N PRO A 35 21.99 15.71 4.92
CA PRO A 35 22.62 16.12 6.17
C PRO A 35 21.63 16.27 7.34
N ALA A 36 20.41 16.74 7.07
CA ALA A 36 19.39 16.90 8.10
C ALA A 36 18.93 15.52 8.63
N PHE A 37 18.79 14.52 7.74
CA PHE A 37 18.50 13.13 8.13
C PHE A 37 19.60 12.55 9.04
N GLN A 38 20.88 12.78 8.70
CA GLN A 38 22.01 12.31 9.52
C GLN A 38 22.04 12.97 10.91
N GLN A 39 21.68 14.26 11.01
CA GLN A 39 21.56 14.95 12.30
C GLN A 39 20.43 14.39 13.17
N LEU A 40 19.30 14.03 12.56
CA LEU A 40 18.20 13.36 13.24
C LEU A 40 18.58 11.94 13.69
N ALA A 41 19.34 11.21 12.88
CA ALA A 41 19.84 9.87 13.20
C ALA A 41 20.77 9.87 14.42
N ALA A 42 21.61 10.90 14.58
CA ALA A 42 22.50 11.03 15.74
C ALA A 42 21.75 11.15 17.08
N ASN A 43 20.54 11.72 17.05
CA ASN A 43 19.69 11.89 18.23
C ASN A 43 18.48 10.93 18.22
N ALA A 44 18.63 9.77 17.57
CA ALA A 44 17.54 8.83 17.37
C ALA A 44 17.01 8.27 18.71
N ARG A 45 15.75 8.58 19.02
CA ARG A 45 15.04 7.92 20.13
C ARG A 45 14.78 6.45 19.79
N ASN A 46 14.98 5.57 20.77
CA ASN A 46 14.65 4.15 20.66
C ASN A 46 13.13 3.95 20.68
N THR A 47 12.62 3.17 19.71
CA THR A 47 11.18 2.87 19.60
C THR A 47 10.74 1.84 20.63
N THR A 48 11.61 0.88 20.93
CA THR A 48 11.33 -0.27 21.80
C THR A 48 12.40 -0.37 22.90
N SER A 49 12.32 -1.39 23.75
CA SER A 49 13.34 -1.68 24.76
C SER A 49 14.71 -2.07 24.19
N ASP A 50 14.78 -2.41 22.89
CA ASP A 50 16.06 -2.62 22.20
C ASP A 50 16.81 -1.27 22.08
N PRO A 51 18.01 -1.14 22.70
CA PRO A 51 18.80 0.08 22.64
C PRO A 51 19.24 0.48 21.23
N GLN A 52 19.16 -0.43 20.25
CA GLN A 52 19.50 -0.17 18.85
C GLN A 52 18.29 0.12 17.96
N SER A 53 17.07 0.12 18.52
CA SER A 53 15.84 0.30 17.72
C SER A 53 15.79 1.64 16.99
N GLY A 54 16.36 2.70 17.56
CA GLY A 54 16.53 3.99 16.88
C GLY A 54 17.44 3.88 15.66
N ILE A 55 18.62 3.28 15.84
CA ILE A 55 19.62 3.11 14.78
C ILE A 55 19.05 2.28 13.63
N LYS A 56 18.49 1.11 13.92
CA LYS A 56 17.87 0.22 12.92
C LYS A 56 16.75 0.89 12.13
N ARG A 57 15.99 1.79 12.78
CA ARG A 57 14.94 2.56 12.10
C ARG A 57 15.52 3.53 11.07
N PHE A 58 16.58 4.26 11.41
CA PHE A 58 17.25 5.18 10.49
C PHE A 58 18.04 4.44 9.40
N GLU A 59 18.66 3.29 9.70
CA GLU A 59 19.27 2.42 8.70
C GLU A 59 18.25 1.99 7.65
N ARG A 60 17.06 1.54 8.07
CA ARG A 60 15.98 1.17 7.15
C ARG A 60 15.50 2.36 6.32
N TYR A 61 15.31 3.54 6.93
CA TYR A 61 14.81 4.72 6.23
C TYR A 61 15.85 5.40 5.34
N SER A 62 17.13 5.03 5.44
CA SER A 62 18.20 5.60 4.62
C SER A 62 18.03 5.33 3.11
N GLN A 63 17.29 4.28 2.75
CA GLN A 63 16.96 3.92 1.36
C GLN A 63 15.92 4.84 0.72
N GLU A 64 15.18 5.60 1.53
CA GLU A 64 14.09 6.45 1.05
C GLU A 64 14.61 7.79 0.52
N LEU A 65 13.68 8.58 -0.03
CA LEU A 65 13.94 9.96 -0.41
C LEU A 65 13.53 10.90 0.71
N CYS A 66 14.41 11.82 1.09
CA CYS A 66 14.19 12.79 2.15
C CYS A 66 13.98 14.19 1.60
N GLY A 67 13.09 14.96 2.23
CA GLY A 67 12.98 16.40 2.02
C GLY A 67 14.14 17.19 2.64
N PRO A 68 14.17 18.52 2.44
CA PRO A 68 15.20 19.38 3.03
C PRO A 68 15.22 19.37 4.56
N GLU A 69 14.11 19.02 5.20
CA GLU A 69 13.99 18.82 6.66
C GLU A 69 14.57 17.50 7.15
N GLY A 70 14.95 16.59 6.25
CA GLY A 70 15.55 15.30 6.58
C GLY A 70 14.54 14.22 6.97
N TYR A 71 13.27 14.35 6.57
CA TYR A 71 12.27 13.30 6.79
C TYR A 71 11.99 12.50 5.52
N PRO A 72 11.83 11.17 5.63
CA PRO A 72 11.44 10.33 4.48
C PRO A 72 10.08 10.73 3.91
N HIS A 73 10.02 10.96 2.60
CA HIS A 73 8.82 11.27 1.84
C HIS A 73 8.49 10.11 0.91
N LEU A 74 7.33 9.49 1.16
CA LEU A 74 6.83 8.39 0.34
C LEU A 74 6.43 8.87 -1.06
N ILE A 75 6.75 8.08 -2.08
CA ILE A 75 6.39 8.35 -3.47
C ILE A 75 5.23 7.43 -3.88
N VAL A 76 4.07 8.04 -4.12
CA VAL A 76 2.81 7.31 -4.37
C VAL A 76 2.30 7.41 -5.81
N ASP A 77 3.19 7.72 -6.77
CA ASP A 77 2.83 7.94 -8.19
C ASP A 77 2.71 6.64 -9.02
N GLY A 78 2.94 5.48 -8.40
CA GLY A 78 2.84 4.16 -9.04
C GLY A 78 4.13 3.61 -9.64
N ARG A 79 5.27 4.31 -9.52
CA ARG A 79 6.57 3.77 -9.95
C ARG A 79 6.96 2.54 -9.14
N LEU A 80 7.60 1.57 -9.79
CA LEU A 80 7.99 0.31 -9.14
C LEU A 80 9.20 0.44 -8.21
N ASP A 81 10.08 1.42 -8.46
CA ASP A 81 11.25 1.69 -7.60
C ASP A 81 10.86 2.07 -6.16
N HIS A 82 9.63 2.56 -5.96
CA HIS A 82 9.03 2.93 -4.68
C HIS A 82 7.73 2.15 -4.42
N ALA A 83 7.60 0.93 -4.97
CA ALA A 83 6.40 0.12 -4.79
C ALA A 83 6.10 -0.22 -3.32
N GLY A 84 7.15 -0.28 -2.47
CA GLY A 84 7.03 -0.51 -1.04
C GLY A 84 6.31 0.60 -0.28
N ASP A 85 6.34 1.83 -0.80
CA ASP A 85 5.80 3.02 -0.14
C ASP A 85 4.28 2.99 -0.05
N PHE A 86 3.63 2.47 -1.11
CA PHE A 86 2.17 2.49 -1.20
C PHE A 86 1.55 1.34 -1.99
N LEU A 87 2.15 0.91 -3.11
CA LEU A 87 1.54 -0.11 -3.96
C LEU A 87 1.41 -1.47 -3.24
N ILE A 88 2.48 -1.94 -2.61
CA ILE A 88 2.49 -3.21 -1.88
C ILE A 88 1.53 -3.15 -0.66
N PRO A 89 1.60 -2.13 0.23
CA PRO A 89 0.62 -1.96 1.29
C PRO A 89 -0.83 -1.87 0.80
N SER A 90 -1.08 -1.21 -0.34
CA SER A 90 -2.42 -1.07 -0.92
C SER A 90 -3.01 -2.40 -1.37
N ILE A 91 -2.22 -3.23 -2.07
CA ILE A 91 -2.65 -4.57 -2.50
C ILE A 91 -2.95 -5.44 -1.28
N LEU A 92 -2.07 -5.41 -0.27
CA LEU A 92 -2.27 -6.15 0.98
C LEU A 92 -3.56 -5.70 1.70
N PHE A 93 -3.77 -4.38 1.79
CA PHE A 93 -4.97 -3.82 2.40
C PHE A 93 -6.23 -4.23 1.65
N LEU A 94 -6.28 -4.06 0.32
CA LEU A 94 -7.42 -4.45 -0.50
C LEU A 94 -7.72 -5.95 -0.38
N TYR A 95 -6.69 -6.78 -0.32
CA TYR A 95 -6.87 -8.22 -0.14
C TYR A 95 -7.49 -8.56 1.22
N ILE A 96 -7.01 -7.97 2.31
CA ILE A 96 -7.55 -8.20 3.67
C ILE A 96 -8.96 -7.60 3.80
N ALA A 97 -9.15 -6.36 3.35
CA ALA A 97 -10.44 -5.67 3.41
C ALA A 97 -11.50 -6.40 2.57
N GLY A 98 -11.14 -6.83 1.36
CA GLY A 98 -12.01 -7.64 0.53
C GLY A 98 -12.35 -8.99 1.15
N TRP A 99 -11.38 -9.65 1.82
CA TRP A 99 -11.65 -10.89 2.57
C TRP A 99 -12.68 -10.65 3.67
N ILE A 100 -12.44 -9.67 4.54
CA ILE A 100 -13.33 -9.35 5.67
C ILE A 100 -14.74 -8.99 5.16
N GLY A 101 -14.83 -8.09 4.18
CA GLY A 101 -16.10 -7.66 3.61
C GLY A 101 -16.85 -8.81 2.94
N TRP A 102 -16.16 -9.67 2.19
CA TRP A 102 -16.77 -10.80 1.51
C TRP A 102 -17.28 -11.87 2.47
N VAL A 103 -16.49 -12.22 3.49
CA VAL A 103 -16.88 -13.16 4.55
C VAL A 103 -18.10 -12.63 5.32
N GLY A 104 -18.10 -11.35 5.69
CA GLY A 104 -19.25 -10.71 6.35
C GLY A 104 -20.51 -10.76 5.48
N ARG A 105 -20.40 -10.41 4.19
CA ARG A 105 -21.50 -10.51 3.22
C ARG A 105 -22.03 -11.94 3.10
N ALA A 106 -21.14 -12.93 2.97
CA ALA A 106 -21.51 -14.34 2.85
C ALA A 106 -22.23 -14.85 4.11
N TYR A 107 -21.78 -14.45 5.30
CA TYR A 107 -22.45 -14.78 6.56
C TYR A 107 -23.87 -14.18 6.62
N LEU A 108 -24.03 -12.89 6.29
CA LEU A 108 -25.35 -12.24 6.25
C LEU A 108 -26.29 -12.93 5.25
N GLN A 109 -25.80 -13.30 4.07
CA GLN A 109 -26.59 -14.03 3.08
C GLN A 109 -26.99 -15.42 3.55
N ALA A 110 -26.07 -16.17 4.18
CA ALA A 110 -26.37 -17.50 4.73
C ALA A 110 -27.43 -17.42 5.84
N ASN A 111 -27.28 -16.46 6.77
CA ASN A 111 -28.23 -16.23 7.85
C ASN A 111 -29.63 -15.89 7.31
N LYS A 112 -29.71 -14.96 6.33
CA LYS A 112 -30.97 -14.59 5.67
C LYS A 112 -31.64 -15.77 4.94
N LYS A 113 -30.86 -16.65 4.32
CA LYS A 113 -31.38 -17.84 3.61
C LYS A 113 -31.98 -18.88 4.56
N GLU A 114 -31.43 -19.04 5.76
CA GLU A 114 -31.95 -19.97 6.76
C GLU A 114 -33.26 -19.48 7.39
N GLY A 115 -33.51 -18.16 7.41
CA GLY A 115 -34.78 -17.58 7.84
C GLY A 115 -35.02 -17.61 9.35
N GLY A 116 -36.25 -17.37 9.80
CA GLY A 116 -36.56 -17.33 11.23
C GLY A 116 -35.94 -16.11 11.94
N SER A 117 -35.22 -16.33 13.05
CA SER A 117 -34.67 -15.25 13.89
C SER A 117 -33.33 -14.73 13.38
N VAL A 118 -33.33 -14.12 12.19
CA VAL A 118 -32.14 -13.56 11.53
C VAL A 118 -31.45 -12.53 12.42
N GLU A 119 -32.22 -11.63 13.02
CA GLU A 119 -31.75 -10.53 13.88
C GLU A 119 -31.04 -11.07 15.13
N MET A 120 -31.57 -12.13 15.74
CA MET A 120 -30.94 -12.76 16.90
C MET A 120 -29.60 -13.40 16.54
N ARG A 121 -29.47 -13.96 15.34
CA ARG A 121 -28.23 -14.59 14.87
C ARG A 121 -27.17 -13.59 14.41
N GLU A 122 -27.54 -12.34 14.17
CA GLU A 122 -26.58 -11.24 13.98
C GLU A 122 -25.99 -10.74 15.30
N VAL A 123 -26.73 -10.87 16.42
CA VAL A 123 -26.23 -10.51 17.76
C VAL A 123 -25.50 -11.70 18.42
N ILE A 124 -26.09 -12.88 18.34
CA ILE A 124 -25.55 -14.14 18.84
C ILE A 124 -24.99 -14.92 17.65
N ILE A 125 -23.72 -14.65 17.33
CA ILE A 125 -23.08 -15.21 16.15
C ILE A 125 -22.99 -16.75 16.25
N GLU A 126 -23.59 -17.42 15.28
CA GLU A 126 -23.44 -18.85 15.02
C GLU A 126 -22.01 -19.18 14.57
N VAL A 127 -21.10 -19.35 15.54
CA VAL A 127 -19.68 -19.66 15.28
C VAL A 127 -19.47 -20.87 14.37
N PRO A 128 -20.21 -21.99 14.50
CA PRO A 128 -20.05 -23.15 13.61
C PRO A 128 -20.36 -22.84 12.13
N LEU A 129 -21.26 -21.89 11.85
CA LEU A 129 -21.53 -21.40 10.50
C LEU A 129 -20.48 -20.39 10.03
N ALA A 130 -20.03 -19.51 10.92
CA ALA A 130 -19.09 -18.44 10.59
C ALA A 130 -17.69 -18.95 10.22
N LEU A 131 -17.16 -19.93 10.96
CA LEU A 131 -15.80 -20.47 10.76
C LEU A 131 -15.52 -20.98 9.33
N PRO A 132 -16.35 -21.86 8.73
CA PRO A 132 -16.10 -22.32 7.36
C PRO A 132 -16.19 -21.18 6.33
N ILE A 133 -17.10 -20.20 6.55
CA ILE A 133 -17.19 -19.01 5.69
C ILE A 133 -15.90 -18.19 5.78
N MET A 134 -15.38 -17.93 6.99
CA MET A 134 -14.11 -17.23 7.22
C MET A 134 -12.94 -17.93 6.53
N LEU A 135 -12.85 -19.25 6.64
CA LEU A 135 -11.80 -20.06 6.03
C LEU A 135 -11.86 -20.10 4.50
N SER A 136 -13.04 -19.92 3.90
CA SER A 136 -13.19 -19.83 2.44
C SER A 136 -12.87 -18.44 1.86
N GLY A 137 -12.72 -17.42 2.71
CA GLY A 137 -12.59 -16.02 2.27
C GLY A 137 -11.31 -15.68 1.49
N PHE A 138 -10.27 -16.53 1.51
CA PHE A 138 -9.05 -16.30 0.73
C PHE A 138 -9.31 -16.21 -0.78
N ALA A 139 -10.36 -16.88 -1.26
CA ALA A 139 -10.77 -16.92 -2.65
C ALA A 139 -11.77 -15.80 -3.03
N TRP A 140 -11.98 -14.80 -2.15
CA TRP A 140 -12.97 -13.74 -2.39
C TRP A 140 -12.85 -13.03 -3.74
N PRO A 141 -11.66 -12.74 -4.33
CA PRO A 141 -11.62 -12.01 -5.59
C PRO A 141 -12.24 -12.81 -6.74
N VAL A 142 -11.99 -14.14 -6.75
CA VAL A 142 -12.53 -15.05 -7.76
C VAL A 142 -14.04 -15.20 -7.58
N SER A 143 -14.51 -15.38 -6.34
CA SER A 143 -15.94 -15.47 -6.02
C SER A 143 -16.68 -14.19 -6.35
N ALA A 144 -16.10 -13.02 -6.06
CA ALA A 144 -16.67 -11.72 -6.38
C ALA A 144 -16.79 -11.49 -7.89
N ILE A 145 -15.76 -11.83 -8.68
CA ILE A 145 -15.82 -11.77 -10.15
C ILE A 145 -16.90 -12.71 -10.69
N LYS A 146 -16.98 -13.94 -10.15
CA LYS A 146 -18.01 -14.90 -10.56
C LYS A 146 -19.42 -14.36 -10.29
N GLU A 147 -19.69 -13.87 -9.08
CA GLU A 147 -21.01 -13.30 -8.73
C GLU A 147 -21.33 -12.02 -9.50
N PHE A 148 -20.32 -11.22 -9.83
CA PHE A 148 -20.49 -10.04 -10.68
C PHE A 148 -20.92 -10.45 -12.10
N LEU A 149 -20.22 -11.42 -12.70
CA LEU A 149 -20.51 -11.88 -14.06
C LEU A 149 -21.81 -12.70 -14.16
N SER A 150 -22.23 -13.38 -13.09
CA SER A 150 -23.53 -14.06 -13.03
C SER A 150 -24.71 -13.12 -12.77
N GLY A 151 -24.45 -11.87 -12.38
CA GLY A 151 -25.49 -10.93 -11.98
C GLY A 151 -26.04 -11.16 -10.56
N GLU A 152 -25.38 -11.98 -9.74
CA GLU A 152 -25.77 -12.28 -8.36
C GLU A 152 -25.19 -11.28 -7.34
N LEU A 153 -24.22 -10.44 -7.76
CA LEU A 153 -23.60 -9.47 -6.86
C LEU A 153 -24.58 -8.36 -6.44
N THR A 154 -25.46 -7.93 -7.34
CA THR A 154 -26.35 -6.76 -7.18
C THR A 154 -27.81 -7.13 -7.40
N ALA A 155 -28.71 -6.56 -6.59
CA ALA A 155 -30.14 -6.59 -6.87
C ALA A 155 -30.52 -5.56 -7.95
N LYS A 156 -31.70 -5.71 -8.57
CA LYS A 156 -32.20 -4.70 -9.54
C LYS A 156 -32.70 -3.47 -8.79
N ASP A 157 -32.56 -2.30 -9.40
CA ASP A 157 -33.05 -1.04 -8.83
C ASP A 157 -34.56 -1.07 -8.51
N THR A 158 -35.35 -1.81 -9.28
CA THR A 158 -36.80 -1.97 -9.07
C THR A 158 -37.15 -2.87 -7.88
N GLU A 159 -36.19 -3.67 -7.40
CA GLU A 159 -36.36 -4.57 -6.25
C GLU A 159 -35.89 -3.92 -4.94
N ILE A 160 -35.22 -2.77 -5.03
CA ILE A 160 -34.74 -2.01 -3.88
C ILE A 160 -35.76 -0.89 -3.59
N PRO A 161 -36.44 -0.89 -2.42
CA PRO A 161 -37.42 0.14 -2.10
C PRO A 161 -36.73 1.52 -1.97
N VAL A 162 -37.31 2.52 -2.63
CA VAL A 162 -36.89 3.92 -2.55
C VAL A 162 -37.98 4.78 -1.91
N SER A 163 -37.59 5.83 -1.19
CA SER A 163 -38.54 6.82 -0.67
C SER A 163 -39.19 7.60 -1.82
N PRO A 164 -40.37 8.22 -1.60
CA PRO A 164 -40.93 9.19 -2.54
C PRO A 164 -39.91 10.29 -2.90
N ARG A 165 -39.90 10.69 -4.17
CA ARG A 165 -39.01 11.72 -4.72
C ARG A 165 -39.54 13.13 -4.46
#